data_AF-A0ABD0SQI1-F1
#
_entry.id   AF-A0ABD0SQI1-F1
#
_cell.length_a   1.000
_cell.length_b   1.000
_cell.length_c   1.000
_cell.angle_alpha   90.00
_cell.angle_beta   90.00
_cell.angle_gamma   90.00
#
_symmetry.space_group_name_H-M   'P 1'
#
loop_
_entity.id
_entity.type
_entity.pdbx_description
1 polymer ?
#
loop_
_entity_poly.entity_id
_entity_poly.type
_entity_poly.pdbx_seq_one_letter_code
_entity_poly.pdbx_strand_id
1 'polypeptide(L)'
;MMNCNKIFTLFPQVPAYLLKTINWNVFKIATRTLRSVFGTRVLDTHNLTGKVSPAFPDRMPKAKLGEALVNGIVQTVAERCNLTDNIVHTYITIKCTDAGKWLRKQLEKRMQQNKVEEAKKRKAEDTKQQSKLKT
;
A
#
# COMPACT_ATOMS: atom_id res chain seq x y z
N MET A 1 15.52 17.52 26.83
CA MET A 1 16.20 16.99 25.64
C MET A 1 15.97 15.48 25.60
N MET A 2 15.21 14.97 24.63
CA MET A 2 14.91 13.53 24.57
C MET A 2 16.09 12.77 23.93
N ASN A 3 16.50 11.69 24.60
CA ASN A 3 17.68 10.88 24.28
C ASN A 3 17.52 10.18 22.92
N CYS A 4 18.34 10.58 21.93
CA CYS A 4 18.41 9.95 20.60
C CYS A 4 18.74 8.44 20.66
N ASN A 5 19.34 7.96 21.76
CA ASN A 5 19.71 6.56 21.95
C ASN A 5 18.52 5.60 22.16
N LYS A 6 17.36 6.08 22.63
CA LYS A 6 16.18 5.21 22.83
C LYS A 6 15.44 4.86 21.53
N ILE A 7 15.61 5.69 20.50
CA ILE A 7 14.99 5.50 19.18
C ILE A 7 15.72 4.41 18.40
N PHE A 8 17.02 4.20 18.63
CA PHE A 8 17.82 3.26 17.85
C PHE A 8 17.63 1.79 18.26
N THR A 9 17.23 1.51 19.49
CA THR A 9 17.10 0.13 20.01
C THR A 9 15.84 -0.61 19.56
N LEU A 10 14.85 0.08 18.98
CA LEU A 10 13.60 -0.50 18.47
C LEU A 10 13.49 -0.50 16.93
N PHE A 11 14.50 0.04 16.23
CA PHE A 11 14.42 0.38 14.80
C PHE A 11 15.56 -0.19 13.95
N PRO A 12 15.74 -1.52 13.85
CA PRO A 12 16.70 -2.07 12.90
C PRO A 12 16.34 -1.81 11.42
N GLN A 13 15.15 -1.27 11.10
CA GLN A 13 14.62 -1.24 9.73
C GLN A 13 14.31 0.14 9.11
N VAL A 14 14.33 1.25 9.87
CA VAL A 14 14.06 2.58 9.30
C VAL A 14 15.37 3.36 9.14
N PRO A 15 15.78 3.72 7.92
CA PRO A 15 17.03 4.44 7.71
C PRO A 15 17.06 5.80 8.42
N ALA A 16 18.14 6.09 9.14
CA ALA A 16 18.29 7.33 9.90
C ALA A 16 18.16 8.60 9.04
N TYR A 17 18.57 8.55 7.77
CA TYR A 17 18.41 9.68 6.85
C TYR A 17 16.94 10.01 6.60
N LEU A 18 16.07 9.00 6.52
CA LEU A 18 14.63 9.19 6.29
C LEU A 18 14.02 9.96 7.46
N LEU A 19 14.40 9.61 8.69
CA LEU A 19 13.93 10.28 9.90
C LEU A 19 14.29 11.78 9.94
N LYS A 20 15.43 12.17 9.37
CA LYS A 20 15.88 13.57 9.31
C LYS A 20 15.09 14.40 8.29
N THR A 21 14.55 13.77 7.25
CA THR A 21 13.79 14.45 6.18
C THR A 21 12.32 14.68 6.53
N ILE A 22 11.82 14.08 7.60
CA ILE A 22 10.40 14.13 7.95
C ILE A 22 10.07 15.46 8.65
N ASN A 23 9.04 16.14 8.14
CA ASN A 23 8.39 17.22 8.87
C ASN A 23 7.43 16.63 9.93
N TRP A 24 7.87 16.61 11.18
CA TRP A 24 7.12 16.08 12.32
C TRP A 24 5.93 16.96 12.74
N ASN A 25 5.83 18.21 12.28
CA ASN A 25 4.68 19.07 12.56
C ASN A 25 3.42 18.62 11.79
N VAL A 26 3.59 17.81 10.74
CA VAL A 26 2.49 17.33 9.91
C VAL A 26 2.42 15.81 9.98
N PHE A 27 1.64 15.29 10.93
CA PHE A 27 1.57 13.84 11.20
C PHE A 27 1.22 13.01 9.96
N LYS A 28 0.37 13.53 9.06
CA LYS A 28 -0.03 12.85 7.82
C LYS A 28 1.19 12.61 6.92
N ILE A 29 2.10 13.59 6.85
CA ILE A 29 3.35 13.49 6.07
C ILE A 29 4.29 12.53 6.78
N ALA A 30 4.50 12.68 8.10
CA ALA A 30 5.36 11.79 8.88
C ALA A 30 4.96 10.31 8.76
N THR A 31 3.67 10.02 8.96
CA THR A 31 3.13 8.66 8.86
C THR A 31 3.23 8.12 7.43
N ARG A 32 2.98 8.96 6.41
CA ARG A 32 3.11 8.55 5.00
C ARG A 32 4.55 8.19 4.65
N THR A 33 5.51 8.99 5.09
CA THR A 33 6.93 8.77 4.83
C THR A 33 7.45 7.52 5.54
N LEU A 34 7.13 7.34 6.83
CA LEU A 34 7.56 6.15 7.58
C LEU A 34 6.91 4.86 7.08
N ARG A 35 5.66 4.93 6.65
CA ARG A 35 4.97 3.81 6.01
C ARG A 35 5.62 3.39 4.68
N SER A 36 6.29 4.29 3.97
CA SER A 36 6.93 3.94 2.70
C SER A 36 8.00 2.84 2.86
N VAL A 37 8.49 2.63 4.09
CA VAL A 37 9.43 1.57 4.45
C VAL A 37 8.86 0.16 4.22
N PHE A 38 7.53 -0.03 4.26
CA PHE A 38 6.92 -1.32 3.89
C PHE A 38 6.98 -1.59 2.37
N GLY A 39 7.14 -0.56 1.55
CA GLY A 39 7.04 -0.64 0.09
C GLY A 39 5.59 -0.66 -0.42
N THR A 40 5.36 -0.07 -1.60
CA THR A 40 4.01 0.12 -2.18
C THR A 40 3.22 -1.19 -2.28
N ARG A 41 3.85 -2.26 -2.77
CA ARG A 41 3.20 -3.56 -2.97
C ARG A 41 2.65 -4.15 -1.67
N VAL A 42 3.38 -3.98 -0.56
CA VAL A 42 2.94 -4.47 0.76
C VAL A 42 1.72 -3.68 1.22
N LEU A 43 1.72 -2.35 1.04
CA LEU A 43 0.59 -1.50 1.42
C LEU A 43 -0.71 -1.81 0.67
N ASP A 44 -0.60 -2.25 -0.58
CA ASP A 44 -1.76 -2.62 -1.40
C ASP A 44 -2.39 -3.95 -0.94
N THR A 45 -1.53 -4.90 -0.58
CA THR A 45 -1.88 -6.32 -0.37
C THR A 45 -2.05 -6.71 1.10
N HIS A 46 -1.53 -5.90 2.04
CA HIS A 46 -1.58 -6.18 3.47
C HIS A 46 -2.52 -5.22 4.22
N ASN A 47 -2.89 -5.57 5.44
CA ASN A 47 -3.55 -4.72 6.42
C ASN A 47 -2.97 -4.96 7.83
N LEU A 48 -3.46 -4.23 8.84
CA LEU A 48 -2.95 -4.35 10.21
C LEU A 48 -3.22 -5.72 10.86
N THR A 49 -4.33 -6.39 10.53
CA THR A 49 -4.83 -7.54 11.30
C THR A 49 -4.72 -8.87 10.57
N GLY A 50 -4.53 -8.87 9.26
CA GLY A 50 -4.67 -10.03 8.38
C GLY A 50 -6.13 -10.52 8.20
N LYS A 51 -7.09 -9.88 8.86
CA LYS A 51 -8.49 -10.35 8.89
C LYS A 51 -9.32 -9.69 7.79
N VAL A 52 -10.34 -10.42 7.35
CA VAL A 52 -11.43 -9.88 6.53
C VAL A 52 -12.28 -8.93 7.35
N SER A 53 -12.81 -7.90 6.68
CA SER A 53 -13.80 -7.03 7.30
C SER A 53 -15.09 -7.81 7.53
N PRO A 54 -15.70 -7.77 8.73
CA PRO A 54 -17.00 -8.42 8.99
C PRO A 54 -18.10 -7.96 8.02
N ALA A 55 -18.04 -6.70 7.56
CA ALA A 55 -18.99 -6.15 6.59
C ALA A 55 -18.80 -6.68 5.15
N PHE A 56 -17.70 -7.39 4.87
CA PHE A 56 -17.37 -7.93 3.54
C PHE A 56 -16.78 -9.35 3.67
N PRO A 57 -17.58 -10.34 4.10
CA PRO A 57 -17.09 -11.69 4.38
C PRO A 57 -16.63 -12.42 3.10
N ASP A 58 -17.19 -12.08 1.95
CA ASP A 58 -16.89 -12.68 0.64
C ASP A 58 -15.55 -12.22 0.04
N ARG A 59 -14.85 -11.27 0.67
CA ARG A 59 -13.56 -10.80 0.18
C ARG A 59 -12.44 -11.74 0.59
N MET A 60 -11.42 -11.85 -0.25
CA MET A 60 -10.20 -12.56 0.15
C MET A 60 -9.50 -11.84 1.32
N PRO A 61 -9.01 -12.58 2.33
CA PRO A 61 -8.18 -12.02 3.38
C PRO A 61 -6.92 -11.37 2.83
N LYS A 62 -6.53 -10.25 3.43
CA LYS A 62 -5.23 -9.60 3.18
C LYS A 62 -4.17 -10.18 4.11
N ALA A 63 -2.90 -10.10 3.72
CA ALA A 63 -1.80 -10.47 4.62
C ALA A 63 -1.64 -9.45 5.76
N LYS A 64 -1.06 -9.87 6.89
CA LYS A 64 -0.81 -9.01 8.06
C LYS A 64 0.50 -8.24 7.89
N LEU A 65 0.49 -6.93 8.15
CA LEU A 65 1.71 -6.12 8.22
C LEU A 65 2.63 -6.60 9.35
N GLY A 66 3.94 -6.48 9.14
CA GLY A 66 4.93 -6.84 10.16
C GLY A 66 4.72 -6.02 11.44
N GLU A 67 4.33 -6.69 12.52
CA GLU A 67 3.89 -6.05 13.76
C GLU A 67 4.99 -5.22 14.42
N ALA A 68 6.23 -5.71 14.43
CA ALA A 68 7.37 -4.96 14.95
C ALA A 68 7.57 -3.62 14.23
N LEU A 69 7.44 -3.61 12.90
CA LEU A 69 7.60 -2.39 12.11
C LEU A 69 6.41 -1.44 12.26
N VAL A 70 5.19 -1.98 12.37
CA VAL A 70 3.99 -1.19 12.68
C VAL A 70 4.14 -0.50 14.03
N ASN A 71 4.49 -1.25 15.07
CA ASN A 71 4.62 -0.73 16.44
C ASN A 71 5.71 0.34 16.53
N GLY A 72 6.85 0.12 15.87
CA GLY A 72 7.88 1.15 15.75
C GLY A 72 7.32 2.44 15.14
N ILE A 73 6.70 2.35 13.96
CA ILE A 73 6.13 3.53 13.28
C ILE A 73 5.09 4.24 14.17
N VAL A 74 4.19 3.49 14.80
CA VAL A 74 3.16 4.03 15.70
C VAL A 74 3.79 4.80 16.83
N GLN A 75 4.71 4.17 17.58
CA GLN A 75 5.39 4.79 18.70
C GLN A 75 6.17 6.04 18.28
N THR A 76 6.93 5.98 17.19
CA THR A 76 7.72 7.14 16.74
C THR A 76 6.84 8.30 16.30
N VAL A 77 5.77 8.05 15.55
CA VAL A 77 4.86 9.13 15.13
C VAL A 77 4.12 9.68 16.35
N ALA A 78 3.66 8.82 17.26
CA ALA A 78 2.98 9.23 18.49
C ALA A 78 3.88 10.14 19.35
N GLU A 79 5.11 9.73 19.61
CA GLU A 79 6.08 10.50 20.40
C GLU A 79 6.51 11.80 19.70
N ARG A 80 6.79 11.76 18.39
CA ARG A 80 7.32 12.93 17.66
C ARG A 80 6.25 13.95 17.28
N CYS A 81 5.02 13.50 17.06
CA CYS A 81 3.89 14.36 16.70
C CYS A 81 2.95 14.65 17.88
N ASN A 82 3.26 14.12 19.09
CA ASN A 82 2.45 14.24 20.30
C ASN A 82 0.99 13.79 20.08
N LEU A 83 0.83 12.59 19.50
CA LEU A 83 -0.45 11.96 19.17
C LEU A 83 -0.66 10.69 19.97
N THR A 84 -1.90 10.20 20.02
CA THR A 84 -2.19 8.86 20.54
C THR A 84 -1.94 7.79 19.48
N ASP A 85 -1.47 6.63 19.91
CA ASP A 85 -1.22 5.46 19.04
C ASP A 85 -2.42 5.11 18.17
N ASN A 86 -3.62 5.26 18.73
CA ASN A 86 -4.89 4.95 18.05
C ASN A 86 -5.12 5.81 16.79
N ILE A 87 -4.72 7.08 16.82
CA ILE A 87 -4.81 7.97 15.65
C ILE A 87 -3.87 7.47 14.55
N VAL A 88 -2.65 7.05 14.93
CA VAL A 88 -1.66 6.55 13.97
C VAL A 88 -2.11 5.22 13.37
N HIS A 89 -2.61 4.28 14.18
CA HIS A 89 -3.23 3.03 13.72
C HIS A 89 -4.38 3.27 12.74
N THR A 90 -5.26 4.21 13.06
CA THR A 90 -6.38 4.59 12.19
C THR A 90 -5.87 5.11 10.84
N TYR A 91 -4.85 5.97 10.86
CA TYR A 91 -4.27 6.50 9.64
C TYR A 91 -3.60 5.42 8.78
N ILE A 92 -2.88 4.48 9.41
CA ILE A 92 -2.31 3.32 8.70
C ILE A 92 -3.44 2.49 8.08
N THR A 93 -4.54 2.25 8.78
CA THR A 93 -5.69 1.49 8.27
C THR A 93 -6.31 2.15 7.04
N ILE A 94 -6.57 3.45 7.11
CA ILE A 94 -7.10 4.24 5.99
C ILE A 94 -6.20 4.10 4.77
N LYS A 95 -4.89 4.24 4.96
CA LYS A 95 -3.93 4.16 3.85
C LYS A 95 -3.83 2.75 3.24
N CYS A 96 -3.88 1.67 4.02
CA CYS A 96 -3.96 0.29 3.49
C CYS A 96 -5.26 0.08 2.69
N THR A 97 -6.34 0.72 3.12
CA THR A 97 -7.63 0.65 2.46
C THR A 97 -7.61 1.36 1.11
N ASP A 98 -7.09 2.60 1.07
CA ASP A 98 -6.98 3.39 -0.15
C ASP A 98 -6.05 2.73 -1.18
N ALA A 99 -4.89 2.24 -0.73
CA ALA A 99 -3.93 1.50 -1.55
C ALA A 99 -4.58 0.27 -2.21
N GLY A 100 -5.30 -0.55 -1.43
CA GLY A 100 -6.02 -1.70 -1.97
C GLY A 100 -7.18 -1.34 -2.92
N LYS A 101 -7.90 -0.23 -2.67
CA LYS A 101 -8.93 0.27 -3.60
C LYS A 101 -8.28 0.69 -4.92
N TRP A 102 -7.14 1.37 -4.86
CA TRP A 102 -6.40 1.79 -6.04
C TRP A 102 -5.90 0.58 -6.84
N LEU A 103 -5.29 -0.41 -6.18
CA LEU A 103 -4.84 -1.64 -6.85
C LEU A 103 -5.98 -2.34 -7.59
N ARG A 104 -7.13 -2.54 -6.94
CA ARG A 104 -8.31 -3.14 -7.57
C ARG A 104 -8.74 -2.38 -8.83
N LYS A 105 -8.87 -1.05 -8.74
CA LYS A 105 -9.23 -0.21 -9.88
C LYS A 105 -8.23 -0.33 -11.04
N GLN A 106 -6.93 -0.44 -10.74
CA GLN A 106 -5.91 -0.65 -11.77
C GLN A 106 -5.99 -2.03 -12.42
N LEU A 107 -6.31 -3.08 -11.66
CA LEU A 107 -6.49 -4.43 -12.19
C LEU A 107 -7.73 -4.50 -13.09
N GLU A 108 -8.85 -3.93 -12.65
CA GLU A 108 -10.09 -3.82 -13.45
C GLU A 108 -9.82 -3.10 -14.79
N LYS A 109 -9.07 -1.97 -14.75
CA LYS A 109 -8.69 -1.24 -15.97
C LYS A 109 -7.81 -2.07 -16.90
N ARG A 110 -6.82 -2.79 -16.38
CA ARG A 110 -5.95 -3.67 -17.17
C ARG A 110 -6.73 -4.82 -17.82
N MET A 111 -7.63 -5.46 -17.08
CA MET A 111 -8.48 -6.52 -17.64
C MET A 111 -9.33 -6.01 -18.80
N GLN A 112 -9.88 -4.80 -18.68
CA GLN A 112 -10.66 -4.20 -19.77
C GLN A 112 -9.79 -3.90 -21.00
N GLN A 113 -8.57 -3.39 -20.79
CA GLN A 113 -7.62 -3.13 -21.88
C GLN A 113 -7.22 -4.42 -22.61
N ASN A 114 -6.94 -5.49 -21.86
CA ASN A 114 -6.58 -6.79 -22.43
C ASN A 114 -7.71 -7.35 -23.31
N LYS A 115 -8.96 -7.28 -22.85
CA LYS A 115 -10.13 -7.71 -23.66
C LYS A 115 -10.26 -6.94 -24.97
N VAL A 116 -10.03 -5.63 -24.94
CA VAL A 116 -10.05 -4.79 -26.15
C VAL A 116 -8.91 -5.15 -27.10
N GLU A 117 -7.72 -5.41 -26.57
CA GLU A 117 -6.56 -5.82 -27.36
C GLU A 117 -6.76 -7.20 -28.01
N GLU A 118 -7.29 -8.17 -27.26
CA GLU A 118 -7.63 -9.49 -27.78
C GLU A 118 -8.70 -9.42 -28.88
N ALA A 119 -9.74 -8.61 -28.69
CA ALA A 119 -10.75 -8.41 -29.73
C ALA A 119 -10.18 -7.78 -31.01
N LYS A 120 -9.20 -6.86 -30.88
CA LYS A 120 -8.49 -6.28 -32.03
C LYS A 120 -7.61 -7.32 -32.74
N LYS A 121 -6.90 -8.18 -31.99
CA LYS A 121 -6.08 -9.26 -32.54
C LYS A 121 -6.94 -10.23 -33.37
N ARG A 122 -8.07 -10.68 -32.80
CA ARG A 122 -9.03 -11.55 -33.52
C ARG A 122 -9.52 -10.92 -34.82
N LYS A 123 -9.94 -9.65 -34.79
CA LYS A 123 -10.37 -8.93 -36.01
C LYS A 123 -9.26 -8.81 -37.05
N ALA A 124 -8.02 -8.61 -36.63
CA ALA A 124 -6.88 -8.52 -37.54
C ALA A 124 -6.51 -9.89 -38.16
N GLU A 125 -6.69 -10.97 -37.42
CA GLU A 125 -6.52 -12.35 -37.89
C GLU A 125 -7.62 -12.70 -38.90
N ASP A 126 -8.89 -12.42 -38.60
CA ASP A 126 -10.02 -12.64 -39.51
C ASP A 126 -9.83 -11.88 -40.85
N THR A 127 -9.37 -10.62 -40.78
CA THR A 127 -9.09 -9.80 -41.98
C THR A 127 -7.95 -10.36 -42.84
N LYS A 128 -6.93 -10.96 -42.21
CA LYS A 128 -5.81 -11.62 -42.90
C LYS A 128 -6.23 -12.95 -43.54
N GLN A 129 -7.16 -13.69 -42.92
CA GLN A 129 -7.68 -14.93 -43.50
C GLN A 129 -8.59 -14.65 -44.70
N GLN A 130 -9.41 -13.61 -44.63
CA GLN A 130 -10.31 -13.22 -45.73
C GLN A 130 -9.59 -12.68 -46.98
N SER A 131 -8.40 -12.11 -46.82
CA SER A 131 -7.56 -11.67 -47.94
C SER A 131 -6.80 -12.82 -48.61
N LYS A 132 -6.48 -13.90 -47.87
CA LYS A 132 -5.84 -15.10 -48.42
C LYS A 132 -6.77 -16.03 -49.21
N LEU A 133 -8.07 -16.04 -48.93
CA LEU A 133 -9.04 -16.85 -49.69
C LEU A 133 -9.51 -16.20 -51.01
N LYS A 134 -9.10 -14.94 -51.28
CA LYS A 134 -9.48 -14.19 -52.48
C LYS A 134 -8.37 -14.13 -53.54
N THR A 135 -7.28 -14.88 -53.35
CA THR A 135 -6.20 -15.11 -54.34
C THR A 135 -6.26 -16.57 -54.76
#